data_AF-A0A5A7VYF7-F1
#
_entry.id   AF-A0A5A7VYF7-F1
#
_cell.length_a   1.000
_cell.length_b   1.000
_cell.length_c   1.000
_cell.angle_alpha   90.00
_cell.angle_beta   90.00
_cell.angle_gamma   90.00
#
_symmetry.space_group_name_H-M   'P 1'
#
loop_
_entity.id
_entity.type
_entity.pdbx_description
1 polymer ?
#
loop_
_entity_poly.entity_id
_entity_poly.type
_entity_poly.pdbx_seq_one_letter_code
_entity_poly.pdbx_strand_id
1 'polypeptide(L)'
;MAPKTMKIGDVLTGQLNAMRSRDAKGKRTNVYQVVSEPRRLPAPAGLCNLETGPETFEIVAASEAQATQLQKLVGKEVALKVAEVACAEQAGQMSEALVTKWSVVSKPN
;
A
#
# COMPACT_ATOMS: atom_id res chain seq x y z
N MET A 1 9.31 1.27 -19.15
CA MET A 1 9.82 2.25 -18.16
C MET A 1 10.51 1.47 -17.05
N ALA A 2 11.60 1.98 -16.47
CA ALA A 2 12.28 1.29 -15.37
C ALA A 2 11.58 1.57 -14.03
N PRO A 3 11.46 0.59 -13.11
CA PRO A 3 10.85 0.80 -11.81
C PRO A 3 11.59 1.84 -10.99
N LYS A 4 10.83 2.71 -10.31
CA LYS A 4 11.41 3.67 -9.39
C LYS A 4 11.79 2.99 -8.08
N THR A 5 13.06 3.12 -7.70
CA THR A 5 13.53 2.55 -6.43
C THR A 5 12.86 3.26 -5.26
N MET A 6 12.31 2.48 -4.33
CA MET A 6 11.71 2.94 -3.09
C MET A 6 12.60 2.54 -1.93
N LYS A 7 12.94 3.51 -1.08
CA LYS A 7 13.69 3.31 0.16
C LYS A 7 12.76 3.40 1.37
N ILE A 8 13.19 2.82 2.48
CA ILE A 8 12.53 3.05 3.76
C ILE A 8 12.63 4.54 4.11
N GLY A 9 11.49 5.14 4.43
CA GLY A 9 11.33 6.58 4.67
C GLY A 9 10.88 7.38 3.45
N ASP A 10 10.81 6.77 2.26
CA ASP A 10 10.29 7.43 1.06
C ASP A 10 8.76 7.58 1.12
N VAL A 11 8.25 8.47 0.27
CA VAL A 11 6.82 8.74 0.15
C VAL A 11 6.22 7.95 -1.01
N LEU A 12 5.23 7.13 -0.70
CA LEU A 12 4.35 6.50 -1.66
C LEU A 12 3.15 7.42 -1.90
N THR A 13 3.04 7.90 -3.14
CA THR A 13 1.95 8.77 -3.58
C THR A 13 1.05 8.03 -4.56
N GLY A 14 -0.26 8.23 -4.44
CA GLY A 14 -1.22 7.67 -5.37
C GLY A 14 -2.65 7.79 -4.87
N GLN A 15 -3.61 7.37 -5.68
CA GLN A 15 -5.01 7.36 -5.28
C GLN A 15 -5.25 6.23 -4.27
N LEU A 16 -5.87 6.57 -3.13
CA LEU A 16 -6.29 5.59 -2.13
C LEU A 16 -7.65 5.01 -2.50
N ASN A 17 -7.68 3.71 -2.76
CA ASN A 17 -8.88 2.94 -3.01
C ASN A 17 -9.20 2.05 -1.80
N ALA A 18 -10.48 1.69 -1.65
CA ALA A 18 -10.90 0.70 -0.67
C ALA A 18 -11.79 -0.34 -1.33
N MET A 19 -11.49 -1.61 -1.10
CA MET A 19 -12.29 -2.74 -1.54
C MET A 19 -12.87 -3.46 -0.34
N ARG A 20 -14.14 -3.88 -0.46
CA ARG A 20 -14.77 -4.71 0.55
C ARG A 20 -14.26 -6.14 0.42
N SER A 21 -13.70 -6.67 1.49
CA SER A 21 -13.34 -8.08 1.61
C SER A 21 -14.02 -8.71 2.82
N ARG A 22 -13.92 -10.03 2.94
CA ARG A 22 -14.28 -10.76 4.14
C ARG A 22 -13.01 -11.33 4.75
N ASP A 23 -12.82 -11.12 6.05
CA ASP A 23 -11.75 -11.79 6.76
C ASP A 23 -12.04 -13.31 6.89
N ALA A 24 -11.08 -14.07 7.42
CA ALA A 24 -11.21 -15.51 7.63
C ALA A 24 -12.39 -15.89 8.55
N LYS A 25 -12.94 -14.94 9.31
CA LYS A 25 -14.09 -15.11 10.21
C LYS A 25 -15.41 -14.65 9.55
N GLY A 26 -15.38 -14.27 8.28
CA GLY A 26 -16.53 -13.80 7.52
C GLY A 26 -16.95 -12.35 7.81
N LYS A 27 -16.22 -11.62 8.66
CA LYS A 27 -16.50 -10.21 8.97
C LYS A 27 -16.10 -9.35 7.77
N ARG A 28 -16.97 -8.41 7.41
CA ARG A 28 -16.67 -7.41 6.37
C ARG A 28 -15.53 -6.50 6.84
N THR A 29 -14.46 -6.46 6.06
CA THR A 29 -13.32 -5.56 6.27
C THR A 29 -13.04 -4.75 5.00
N ASN A 30 -12.37 -3.61 5.15
CA ASN A 30 -11.89 -2.84 4.03
C ASN A 30 -10.42 -3.17 3.80
N VAL A 31 -10.08 -3.54 2.57
CA VAL A 31 -8.70 -3.59 2.08
C VAL A 31 -8.40 -2.24 1.43
N TYR A 32 -7.38 -1.55 1.93
CA TYR A 32 -6.99 -0.24 1.44
C TYR A 32 -5.81 -0.37 0.49
N GLN A 33 -5.85 0.31 -0.65
CA GLN A 33 -4.80 0.20 -1.66
C GLN A 33 -4.41 1.54 -2.24
N VAL A 34 -3.11 1.72 -2.48
CA VAL A 34 -2.57 2.82 -3.25
C VAL A 34 -2.07 2.28 -4.57
N VAL A 35 -2.53 2.88 -5.67
CA VAL A 35 -2.01 2.62 -7.02
C VAL A 35 -0.97 3.69 -7.32
N SER A 36 0.24 3.27 -7.70
CA SER A 36 1.36 4.16 -7.97
C SER A 36 2.14 3.71 -9.21
N GLU A 37 3.12 4.51 -9.62
CA GLU A 37 4.11 4.08 -10.63
C GLU A 37 4.91 2.84 -10.14
N PRO A 38 5.33 1.93 -11.04
CA PRO A 38 6.02 0.70 -10.64
C PRO A 38 7.24 0.97 -9.76
N ARG A 39 7.31 0.27 -8.61
CA ARG A 39 8.41 0.44 -7.65
C ARG A 39 9.35 -0.75 -7.63
N ARG A 40 10.62 -0.48 -7.33
CA ARG A 40 11.56 -1.48 -6.84
C ARG A 40 11.69 -1.33 -5.34
N LEU A 41 11.26 -2.34 -4.58
CA LEU A 41 11.34 -2.38 -3.13
C LEU A 41 12.80 -2.54 -2.64
N PRO A 42 13.09 -2.19 -1.37
CA PRO A 42 14.38 -2.49 -0.75
C PRO A 42 14.73 -3.98 -0.84
N ALA A 43 16.02 -4.29 -0.89
CA ALA A 43 16.47 -5.68 -0.80
C ALA A 43 16.00 -6.32 0.54
N PRO A 44 15.63 -7.61 0.54
CA PRO A 44 15.72 -8.58 -0.55
C PRO A 44 14.52 -8.60 -1.51
N ALA A 45 13.48 -7.80 -1.26
CA ALA A 45 12.19 -7.88 -1.95
C ALA A 45 12.25 -7.51 -3.45
N GLY A 46 13.10 -6.52 -3.83
CA GLY A 46 13.36 -6.20 -5.23
C GLY A 46 12.09 -5.83 -6.01
N LEU A 47 11.74 -6.61 -7.04
CA LEU A 47 10.54 -6.38 -7.87
C LEU A 47 9.35 -7.27 -7.48
N CYS A 48 9.40 -7.98 -6.36
CA CYS A 48 8.36 -8.94 -5.98
C CYS A 48 8.08 -10.03 -7.01
N ASN A 49 9.14 -10.47 -7.72
CA ASN A 49 9.05 -11.43 -8.84
C ASN A 49 8.15 -10.95 -10.00
N LEU A 50 7.90 -9.65 -10.11
CA LEU A 50 7.19 -9.02 -11.22
C LEU A 50 8.19 -8.49 -12.26
N GLU A 51 7.73 -8.36 -13.50
CA GLU A 51 8.54 -7.83 -14.61
C GLU A 51 8.93 -6.36 -14.38
N THR A 52 7.97 -5.54 -13.96
CA THR A 52 8.13 -4.10 -13.76
C THR A 52 8.16 -3.67 -12.30
N GLY A 53 7.88 -4.58 -11.36
CA GLY A 53 7.73 -4.28 -9.92
C GLY A 53 6.29 -3.92 -9.52
N PRO A 54 5.98 -3.88 -8.21
CA PRO A 54 4.63 -3.58 -7.73
C PRO A 54 4.19 -2.17 -8.09
N GLU A 55 2.96 -2.08 -8.59
CA GLU A 55 2.20 -0.85 -8.86
C GLU A 55 1.05 -0.70 -7.85
N THR A 56 0.58 -1.82 -7.28
CA THR A 56 -0.50 -1.89 -6.31
C THR A 56 0.01 -2.23 -4.91
N PHE A 57 -0.21 -1.31 -3.98
CA PHE A 57 0.25 -1.41 -2.60
C PHE A 57 -0.93 -1.48 -1.65
N GLU A 58 -1.09 -2.58 -0.93
CA GLU A 58 -2.04 -2.63 0.17
C GLU A 58 -1.49 -1.92 1.41
N ILE A 59 -2.31 -1.07 2.00
CA ILE A 59 -1.98 -0.28 3.18
C ILE A 59 -2.61 -0.96 4.39
N VAL A 60 -1.79 -1.69 5.15
CA VAL A 60 -2.26 -2.42 6.32
C VAL A 60 -2.48 -1.45 7.47
N ALA A 61 -3.72 -1.37 7.96
CA ALA A 61 -4.04 -0.61 9.17
C ALA A 61 -3.68 -1.42 10.41
N ALA A 62 -2.73 -0.95 11.21
CA ALA A 62 -2.32 -1.59 12.46
C ALA A 62 -3.26 -1.30 13.64
N SER A 63 -4.24 -0.38 13.47
CA SER A 63 -5.21 0.00 14.51
C SER A 63 -6.52 0.52 13.90
N GLU A 64 -7.57 0.57 14.70
CA GLU A 64 -8.86 1.17 14.31
C GLU A 64 -8.74 2.66 13.97
N ALA A 65 -7.84 3.38 14.65
CA ALA A 65 -7.55 4.78 14.36
C ALA A 65 -6.96 4.95 12.95
N GLN A 66 -6.00 4.09 12.56
CA GLN A 66 -5.45 4.09 11.21
C GLN A 66 -6.50 3.67 10.17
N ALA A 67 -7.33 2.65 10.45
CA ALA A 67 -8.41 2.24 9.56
C ALA A 67 -9.40 3.39 9.32
N THR A 68 -9.77 4.12 10.38
CA THR A 68 -10.64 5.31 10.30
C THR A 68 -9.97 6.43 9.51
N GLN A 69 -8.66 6.63 9.67
CA GLN A 69 -7.90 7.62 8.91
C GLN A 69 -7.90 7.29 7.41
N LEU A 70 -7.61 6.03 7.04
CA LEU A 70 -7.65 5.58 5.65
C LEU A 70 -9.06 5.69 5.06
N GLN A 71 -10.09 5.30 5.81
CA GLN A 71 -11.48 5.41 5.38
C GLN A 71 -11.87 6.85 4.99
N LYS A 72 -11.40 7.85 5.73
CA LYS A 72 -11.62 9.28 5.43
C LYS A 72 -10.85 9.79 4.21
N LEU A 73 -9.87 9.03 3.73
CA LEU A 73 -8.99 9.36 2.61
C LEU A 73 -9.34 8.59 1.34
N VAL A 74 -10.25 7.60 1.40
CA VAL A 74 -10.67 6.83 0.22
C VAL A 74 -11.19 7.77 -0.87
N GLY A 75 -10.76 7.50 -2.11
CA GLY A 75 -11.05 8.30 -3.30
C GLY A 75 -10.16 9.52 -3.48
N LYS A 76 -9.26 9.83 -2.53
CA LYS A 76 -8.33 10.96 -2.58
C LYS A 76 -6.94 10.48 -2.93
N GLU A 77 -6.14 11.39 -3.50
CA GLU A 77 -4.71 11.21 -3.57
C GLU A 77 -4.12 11.31 -2.15
N VAL A 78 -3.26 10.36 -1.79
CA VAL A 78 -2.57 10.30 -0.51
C VAL A 78 -1.07 10.27 -0.71
N ALA A 79 -0.35 10.80 0.27
CA ALA A 79 1.09 10.68 0.40
C ALA A 79 1.39 9.94 1.70
N LEU A 80 1.94 8.74 1.60
CA LEU A 80 2.25 7.87 2.74
C LEU A 80 3.76 7.70 2.85
N LYS A 81 4.35 8.10 3.98
CA LYS A 81 5.74 7.77 4.28
C LYS A 81 5.81 6.31 4.65
N VAL A 82 6.54 5.52 3.86
CA VAL A 82 6.67 4.06 4.03
C VAL A 82 7.80 3.77 5.00
N ALA A 83 7.50 3.09 6.10
CA ALA A 83 8.49 2.65 7.08
C ALA A 83 8.76 1.14 6.99
N GLU A 84 7.82 0.36 6.47
CA GLU A 84 7.98 -1.07 6.24
C GLU A 84 7.11 -1.51 5.06
N VAL A 85 7.72 -2.27 4.15
CA VAL A 85 7.09 -2.80 2.95
C VAL A 85 7.63 -4.18 2.63
N ALA A 86 6.75 -5.06 2.16
CA ALA A 86 7.08 -6.41 1.73
C ALA A 86 6.29 -6.76 0.46
N CYS A 87 6.73 -7.79 -0.25
CA CYS A 87 5.92 -8.37 -1.33
C CYS A 87 4.71 -9.10 -0.75
N ALA A 88 3.58 -9.05 -1.44
CA ALA A 88 2.45 -9.89 -1.08
C ALA A 88 2.82 -11.37 -1.27
N GLU A 89 2.48 -12.21 -0.29
CA GLU A 89 2.80 -13.65 -0.34
C GLU A 89 2.04 -14.38 -1.47
N GLN A 90 0.87 -13.86 -1.84
CA GLN A 90 0.05 -14.34 -2.95
C GLN A 90 -0.20 -13.21 -3.94
N ALA A 91 0.70 -13.07 -4.92
CA ALA A 91 0.51 -12.16 -6.04
C ALA A 91 -0.83 -12.46 -6.76
N GLY A 92 -1.60 -11.42 -7.05
CA GLY A 92 -2.84 -11.51 -7.84
C GLY A 92 -4.13 -11.70 -7.05
N GLN A 93 -4.10 -11.82 -5.72
CA GLN A 93 -5.35 -11.86 -4.95
C GLN A 93 -5.96 -10.47 -4.72
N MET A 94 -5.15 -9.45 -4.43
CA MET A 94 -5.62 -8.08 -4.25
C MET A 94 -4.52 -7.04 -4.53
N SER A 95 -3.30 -7.26 -4.05
CA SER A 95 -2.17 -6.33 -4.13
C SER A 95 -0.86 -7.08 -4.45
N GLU A 96 0.15 -6.36 -4.91
CA GLU A 96 1.47 -6.91 -5.24
C GLU A 96 2.47 -6.72 -4.10
N ALA A 97 2.29 -5.67 -3.31
CA ALA A 97 3.09 -5.36 -2.13
C ALA A 97 2.21 -4.91 -0.95
N LEU A 98 2.70 -5.15 0.26
CA LEU A 98 2.07 -4.81 1.52
C LEU A 98 2.91 -3.73 2.21
N VAL A 99 2.27 -2.61 2.59
CA VAL A 99 2.86 -1.57 3.42
C VAL A 99 2.31 -1.73 4.84
N THR A 100 3.14 -2.27 5.73
CA THR A 100 2.75 -2.64 7.11
C THR A 100 3.00 -1.52 8.12
N LYS A 101 3.98 -0.65 7.86
CA LYS A 101 4.24 0.55 8.66
C LYS A 101 4.31 1.78 7.77
N TRP A 102 3.49 2.76 8.10
CA TRP A 102 3.37 3.99 7.33
C TRP A 102 2.81 5.13 8.18
N SER A 103 2.95 6.34 7.67
CA SER A 103 2.30 7.54 8.21
C SER A 103 1.86 8.47 7.08
N VAL A 104 0.70 9.11 7.22
CA VAL A 104 0.28 10.14 6.26
C VAL A 104 1.24 11.34 6.35
N VAL A 105 1.84 11.69 5.22
CA VAL A 105 2.60 12.93 5.07
C VAL A 105 1.57 14.01 4.74
N SER A 106 1.08 14.69 5.78
CA SER A 106 0.22 15.89 5.78
C SER A 106 -0.69 16.09 4.55
N LYS A 107 -2.02 16.07 4.75
CA LYS A 107 -2.97 16.69 3.82
C LYS A 107 -2.51 18.13 3.50
N PRO A 108 -2.42 18.57 2.23
CA PRO A 108 -2.67 19.98 1.99
C PRO A 108 -4.12 20.23 2.42
N ASN A 109 -4.31 21.23 3.28
CA ASN A 109 -5.60 21.73 3.73
C ASN A 109 -6.58 21.93 2.57
#